data_AF-A0A3E0PJ26-F1
#
_entry.id   AF-A0A3E0PJ26-F1
#
_cell.length_a   1.000
_cell.length_b   1.000
_cell.length_c   1.000
_cell.angle_alpha   90.00
_cell.angle_beta   90.00
_cell.angle_gamma   90.00
#
_symmetry.space_group_name_H-M   'P 1'
#
loop_
_entity.id
_entity.type
_entity.pdbx_description
1 polymer ?
#
loop_
_entity_poly.entity_id
_entity_poly.type
_entity_poly.pdbx_seq_one_letter_code
_entity_poly.pdbx_strand_id
1 'polypeptide(L)'
;MRTSLKKGSFRELFAGLLLLVVSAFVFAGCGSGAGADSTVANPNAEANPFVAPEPGKEPVMPAGPSIEIKANSPADTVKAFYERLRANQFIAALKLTNLRPAVEGLSPEEIKDLGVDFGELAKSVPPQMPINGEIVSGDEATVTMKMPNENDGKLETNEIQLRKEGDNWIMLVADAEGEKMIRKEGKNYFFALRMEVHHREAQAMLQRINKAQGIHALQNGGKFADLETLANRGYVPADALSSESTGYIYKVALAFDNSTYTIHATPAVYGKTGRLSFASKIRKGQDPELLSKDNKGKILQN
;
A
#
# COMPACT_ATOMS: atom_id res chain seq x y z
N MET A 1 3.99 -28.81 26.52
CA MET A 1 3.09 -27.74 26.06
C MET A 1 3.88 -26.84 25.11
N ARG A 2 3.60 -26.91 23.80
CA ARG A 2 4.21 -26.06 22.78
C ARG A 2 3.41 -24.76 22.72
N THR A 3 4.02 -23.65 23.11
CA THR A 3 3.47 -22.31 22.90
C THR A 3 3.66 -21.93 21.43
N SER A 4 2.55 -21.77 20.73
CA SER A 4 2.47 -21.30 19.35
C SER A 4 2.84 -19.80 19.31
N LEU A 5 3.99 -19.46 18.74
CA LEU A 5 4.37 -18.08 18.45
C LEU A 5 3.50 -17.54 17.30
N LYS A 6 2.80 -16.44 17.55
CA LYS A 6 2.01 -15.71 16.56
C LYS A 6 2.92 -15.23 15.42
N LYS A 7 2.73 -15.81 14.24
CA LYS A 7 3.45 -15.57 12.97
C LYS A 7 3.05 -14.27 12.23
N GLY A 8 2.62 -13.22 12.93
CA GLY A 8 2.10 -12.01 12.30
C GLY A 8 2.64 -10.74 12.95
N SER A 9 3.62 -10.11 12.31
CA SER A 9 3.99 -8.71 12.59
C SER A 9 4.69 -8.07 11.39
N PHE A 10 5.61 -8.77 10.72
CA PHE A 10 6.31 -8.20 9.55
C PHE A 10 5.49 -8.24 8.24
N ARG A 11 4.55 -9.19 8.12
CA ARG A 11 3.69 -9.36 6.94
C ARG A 11 2.78 -8.15 6.70
N GLU A 12 2.28 -7.52 7.77
CA GLU A 12 1.46 -6.31 7.68
C GLU A 12 2.30 -5.05 7.52
N LEU A 13 3.54 -5.03 8.00
CA LEU A 13 4.46 -3.91 7.82
C LEU A 13 5.00 -3.79 6.39
N PHE A 14 5.33 -4.88 5.70
CA PHE A 14 5.83 -4.79 4.32
C PHE A 14 4.72 -4.88 3.26
N ALA A 15 3.65 -5.64 3.52
CA ALA A 15 2.44 -5.51 2.72
C ALA A 15 1.81 -4.15 2.95
N GLY A 16 1.78 -3.63 4.18
CA GLY A 16 1.39 -2.26 4.50
C GLY A 16 2.28 -1.26 3.82
N LEU A 17 3.62 -1.36 3.89
CA LEU A 17 4.53 -0.40 3.25
C LEU A 17 4.46 -0.44 1.71
N LEU A 18 4.38 -1.61 1.08
CA LEU A 18 4.25 -1.74 -0.39
C LEU A 18 2.82 -1.45 -0.90
N LEU A 19 1.81 -1.47 -0.02
CA LEU A 19 0.39 -1.22 -0.34
C LEU A 19 -0.07 0.16 0.19
N LEU A 20 0.70 0.82 1.07
CA LEU A 20 0.50 2.19 1.57
C LEU A 20 0.84 3.24 0.51
N VAL A 21 1.79 2.92 -0.37
CA VAL A 21 2.13 3.76 -1.53
C VAL A 21 0.96 3.91 -2.51
N VAL A 22 -0.07 3.07 -2.40
CA VAL A 22 -1.23 3.14 -3.29
C VAL A 22 -2.56 3.08 -2.52
N SER A 23 -2.58 3.46 -1.24
CA SER A 23 -3.83 3.47 -0.46
C SER A 23 -3.97 4.66 0.49
N ALA A 24 -3.20 5.72 0.28
CA ALA A 24 -3.35 6.97 1.02
C ALA A 24 -4.53 7.84 0.55
N PHE A 25 -5.67 7.25 0.17
CA PHE A 25 -6.95 7.96 0.14
C PHE A 25 -8.09 6.96 0.31
N VAL A 26 -8.59 6.86 1.55
CA VAL A 26 -10.02 6.87 1.94
C VAL A 26 -10.05 6.38 3.38
N PHE A 27 -10.31 7.27 4.33
CA PHE A 27 -11.32 7.11 5.37
C PHE A 27 -11.40 8.43 6.18
N ALA A 28 -12.40 9.25 5.84
CA ALA A 28 -12.93 10.25 6.75
C ALA A 28 -14.46 10.12 6.74
N GLY A 29 -15.03 9.92 7.93
CA GLY A 29 -16.46 10.13 8.19
C GLY A 29 -17.19 8.93 8.78
N CYS A 30 -17.17 8.80 10.12
CA CYS A 30 -18.32 9.12 10.99
C CYS A 30 -18.18 8.41 12.34
N GLY A 31 -18.25 9.17 13.44
CA GLY A 31 -18.33 8.63 14.79
C GLY A 31 -18.30 9.72 15.86
N SER A 32 -19.47 10.27 16.17
CA SER A 32 -19.70 11.28 17.21
C SER A 32 -19.88 10.65 18.61
N GLY A 33 -19.21 11.22 19.61
CA GLY A 33 -19.77 11.56 20.93
C GLY A 33 -19.92 10.48 22.02
N ALA A 34 -19.20 10.65 23.14
CA ALA A 34 -19.73 10.93 24.50
C ALA A 34 -18.68 10.57 25.57
N GLY A 35 -18.38 11.53 26.47
CA GLY A 35 -17.31 11.42 27.46
C GLY A 35 -17.74 10.91 28.84
N ALA A 36 -16.74 10.73 29.72
CA ALA A 36 -16.85 10.93 31.16
C ALA A 36 -15.45 11.09 31.78
N ASP A 37 -15.34 12.12 32.61
CA ASP A 37 -14.20 12.55 33.43
C ASP A 37 -13.90 11.57 34.59
N SER A 38 -12.63 11.43 34.97
CA SER A 38 -12.20 11.47 36.39
C SER A 38 -10.67 11.39 36.52
N THR A 39 -10.09 12.53 36.89
CA THR A 39 -8.73 12.70 37.44
C THR A 39 -8.58 12.14 38.85
N VAL A 40 -7.52 11.35 39.11
CA VAL A 40 -6.76 11.33 40.38
C VAL A 40 -5.26 11.08 40.08
N ALA A 41 -4.41 11.71 40.89
CA ALA A 41 -3.03 12.10 40.64
C ALA A 41 -1.92 11.01 40.62
N ASN A 42 -0.88 11.37 39.87
CA ASN A 42 0.51 10.86 39.78
C ASN A 42 1.19 10.76 41.16
N PRO A 43 2.07 9.77 41.41
CA PRO A 43 3.52 10.06 41.26
C PRO A 43 4.36 8.80 40.92
N ASN A 44 4.84 8.67 39.68
CA ASN A 44 6.19 8.17 39.39
C ASN A 44 6.52 8.23 37.90
N ALA A 45 7.35 9.22 37.54
CA ALA A 45 8.26 9.28 36.39
C ALA A 45 7.91 8.42 35.17
N GLU A 46 6.88 8.84 34.41
CA GLU A 46 6.56 8.27 33.11
C GLU A 46 7.34 8.95 31.99
N ALA A 47 7.90 8.11 31.13
CA ALA A 47 8.60 8.45 29.92
C ALA A 47 7.83 9.45 29.06
N ASN A 48 8.55 10.44 28.54
CA ASN A 48 8.04 11.44 27.61
C ASN A 48 7.12 10.81 26.54
N PRO A 49 5.85 11.22 26.44
CA PRO A 49 4.98 10.80 25.36
C PRO A 49 5.52 11.38 24.05
N PHE A 50 5.62 10.52 23.04
CA PHE A 50 5.90 10.93 21.66
C PHE A 50 4.85 11.95 21.22
N VAL A 51 5.28 13.18 20.96
CA VAL A 51 4.48 14.22 20.33
C VAL A 51 4.37 13.86 18.85
N ALA A 52 3.16 13.60 18.37
CA ALA A 52 2.90 13.44 16.94
C ALA A 52 3.52 14.63 16.18
N PRO A 53 4.22 14.40 15.05
CA PRO A 53 4.91 15.50 14.38
C PRO A 53 3.88 16.50 13.83
N GLU A 54 4.09 17.77 14.18
CA GLU A 54 3.54 18.89 13.43
C GLU A 54 3.96 18.74 11.95
N PRO A 55 3.12 19.17 10.99
CA PRO A 55 3.49 19.14 9.58
C PRO A 55 4.81 19.89 9.37
N GLY A 56 5.86 19.16 8.97
CA GLY A 56 7.21 19.69 8.75
C GLY A 56 8.27 19.30 9.79
N LYS A 57 7.96 18.50 10.82
CA LYS A 57 8.95 17.97 11.76
C LYS A 57 9.20 16.47 11.55
N GLU A 58 10.47 16.09 11.44
CA GLU A 58 10.88 14.69 11.32
C GLU A 58 10.43 13.88 12.55
N PRO A 59 9.96 12.64 12.38
CA PRO A 59 9.61 11.79 13.50
C PRO A 59 10.85 11.47 14.33
N VAL A 60 10.93 12.03 15.54
CA VAL A 60 12.04 11.79 16.48
C VAL A 60 11.73 10.54 17.29
N MET A 61 12.44 9.44 17.02
CA MET A 61 12.39 8.27 17.87
C MET A 61 13.26 8.48 19.13
N PRO A 62 12.79 8.09 20.33
CA PRO A 62 13.64 8.11 21.52
C PRO A 62 14.76 7.08 21.34
N ALA A 63 16.00 7.48 21.67
CA ALA A 63 17.17 6.62 21.63
C ALA A 63 17.01 5.45 22.62
N GLY A 64 16.50 4.31 22.12
CA GLY A 64 16.41 3.07 22.88
C GLY A 64 17.76 2.35 22.99
N PRO A 65 17.88 1.36 23.90
CA PRO A 65 19.10 0.55 24.04
C PRO A 65 19.45 -0.11 22.70
N SER A 66 20.67 0.09 22.21
CA SER A 66 21.13 -0.43 20.91
C SER A 66 22.38 -1.29 21.10
N ILE A 67 22.52 -2.35 20.31
CA ILE A 67 23.72 -3.19 20.30
C ILE A 67 24.85 -2.51 19.52
N GLU A 68 26.09 -2.93 19.78
CA GLU A 68 27.21 -2.69 18.86
C GLU A 68 27.01 -3.52 17.59
N ILE A 69 26.98 -2.85 16.43
CA ILE A 69 26.77 -3.49 15.13
C ILE A 69 28.13 -3.84 14.53
N LYS A 70 28.37 -5.13 14.31
CA LYS A 70 29.60 -5.63 13.69
C LYS A 70 29.50 -5.57 12.16
N ALA A 71 30.60 -5.24 11.50
CA ALA A 71 30.64 -5.24 10.03
C ALA A 71 30.26 -6.61 9.43
N ASN A 72 29.45 -6.59 8.36
CA ASN A 72 28.93 -7.78 7.68
C ASN A 72 28.04 -8.69 8.55
N SER A 73 27.50 -8.19 9.66
CA SER A 73 26.50 -8.92 10.46
C SER A 73 25.09 -8.76 9.87
N PRO A 74 24.14 -9.61 10.26
CA PRO A 74 22.72 -9.40 9.96
C PRO A 74 22.20 -7.99 10.32
N ALA A 75 22.55 -7.47 11.50
CA ALA A 75 22.20 -6.14 11.98
C ALA A 75 22.84 -5.02 11.12
N ASP A 76 24.06 -5.22 10.63
CA ASP A 76 24.71 -4.31 9.69
C ASP A 76 23.95 -4.27 8.35
N THR A 77 23.48 -5.43 7.88
CA THR A 77 22.64 -5.52 6.67
C THR A 77 21.31 -4.79 6.85
N VAL A 78 20.65 -4.98 7.99
CA VAL A 78 19.40 -4.27 8.34
C VAL A 78 19.63 -2.76 8.40
N LYS A 79 20.70 -2.31 9.07
CA LYS A 79 21.06 -0.89 9.12
C LYS A 79 21.28 -0.32 7.71
N ALA A 80 22.09 -0.99 6.89
CA ALA A 80 22.38 -0.57 5.53
C ALA A 80 21.12 -0.51 4.65
N PHE A 81 20.17 -1.42 4.84
CA PHE A 81 18.89 -1.41 4.13
C PHE A 81 18.14 -0.10 4.36
N TYR A 82 17.94 0.28 5.61
CA TYR A 82 17.18 1.49 5.93
C TYR A 82 17.95 2.79 5.63
N GLU A 83 19.27 2.82 5.81
CA GLU A 83 20.11 3.95 5.38
C GLU A 83 19.95 4.20 3.87
N ARG A 84 19.95 3.13 3.06
CA ARG A 84 19.72 3.22 1.61
C ARG A 84 18.31 3.69 1.28
N LEU A 85 17.28 3.23 1.99
CA LEU A 85 15.90 3.74 1.80
C LEU A 85 15.83 5.25 2.05
N ARG A 86 16.40 5.74 3.16
CA ARG A 86 16.43 7.18 3.48
C ARG A 86 17.19 7.99 2.45
N ALA A 87 18.27 7.43 1.90
CA ALA A 87 19.05 8.06 0.84
C ALA A 87 18.38 7.99 -0.55
N ASN A 88 17.12 7.55 -0.65
CA ASN A 88 16.40 7.29 -1.91
C ASN A 88 17.12 6.29 -2.83
N GLN A 89 17.97 5.42 -2.27
CA GLN A 89 18.70 4.37 -2.98
C GLN A 89 17.91 3.07 -2.99
N PHE A 90 16.63 3.11 -3.39
CA PHE A 90 15.67 2.02 -3.26
C PHE A 90 16.15 0.71 -3.90
N ILE A 91 16.71 0.78 -5.10
CA ILE A 91 17.25 -0.40 -5.79
C ILE A 91 18.39 -1.04 -4.98
N ALA A 92 19.26 -0.22 -4.39
CA ALA A 92 20.34 -0.71 -3.55
C ALA A 92 19.82 -1.30 -2.22
N ALA A 93 18.75 -0.75 -1.66
CA ALA A 93 18.09 -1.30 -0.47
C ALA A 93 17.44 -2.66 -0.80
N LEU A 94 16.61 -2.72 -1.85
CA LEU A 94 15.89 -3.93 -2.25
C LEU A 94 16.83 -5.10 -2.61
N LYS A 95 18.04 -4.82 -3.09
CA LYS A 95 19.09 -5.83 -3.31
C LYS A 95 19.59 -6.53 -2.03
N LEU A 96 19.39 -5.95 -0.85
CA LEU A 96 19.70 -6.56 0.45
C LEU A 96 18.56 -7.47 0.95
N THR A 97 17.51 -7.64 0.16
CA THR A 97 16.32 -8.41 0.53
C THR A 97 16.08 -9.54 -0.46
N ASN A 98 15.17 -10.45 -0.13
CA ASN A 98 14.71 -11.47 -1.08
C ASN A 98 13.83 -10.91 -2.22
N LEU A 99 13.63 -9.59 -2.30
CA LEU A 99 13.10 -8.88 -3.48
C LEU A 99 14.16 -8.61 -4.54
N ARG A 100 15.45 -8.92 -4.29
CA ARG A 100 16.55 -8.68 -5.24
C ARG A 100 16.22 -9.06 -6.71
N PRO A 101 15.61 -10.22 -7.01
CA PRO A 101 15.26 -10.58 -8.39
C PRO A 101 14.28 -9.61 -9.08
N ALA A 102 13.45 -8.88 -8.30
CA ALA A 102 12.51 -7.90 -8.81
C ALA A 102 13.15 -6.58 -9.25
N VAL A 103 14.40 -6.34 -8.84
CA VAL A 103 15.12 -5.09 -9.19
C VAL A 103 16.38 -5.32 -10.02
N GLU A 104 16.84 -6.56 -10.11
CA GLU A 104 17.96 -6.92 -10.97
C GLU A 104 17.57 -6.83 -12.44
N GLY A 105 18.35 -6.09 -13.22
CA GLY A 105 18.13 -5.94 -14.67
C GLY A 105 17.08 -4.88 -15.04
N LEU A 106 16.60 -4.07 -14.10
CA LEU A 106 15.81 -2.88 -14.42
C LEU A 106 16.67 -1.84 -15.18
N SER A 107 16.11 -1.27 -16.25
CA SER A 107 16.72 -0.16 -16.99
C SER A 107 16.60 1.17 -16.21
N PRO A 108 17.40 2.20 -16.55
CA PRO A 108 17.25 3.53 -15.95
C PRO A 108 15.84 4.11 -16.08
N GLU A 109 15.17 3.85 -17.20
CA GLU A 109 13.80 4.30 -17.46
C GLU A 109 12.79 3.53 -16.60
N GLU A 110 12.97 2.21 -16.46
CA GLU A 110 12.14 1.37 -15.58
C GLU A 110 12.30 1.79 -14.10
N ILE A 111 13.53 2.09 -13.66
CA ILE A 111 13.80 2.62 -12.31
C ILE A 111 13.13 3.97 -12.12
N LYS A 112 13.19 4.86 -13.12
CA LYS A 112 12.53 6.17 -13.06
C LYS A 112 11.00 6.03 -12.97
N ASP A 113 10.42 5.10 -13.73
CA ASP A 113 8.98 4.82 -13.72
C ASP A 113 8.53 4.33 -12.33
N LEU A 114 9.30 3.43 -11.70
CA LEU A 114 9.05 2.93 -10.34
C LEU A 114 9.39 3.93 -9.22
N GLY A 115 10.22 4.94 -9.51
CA GLY A 115 10.70 5.91 -8.52
C GLY A 115 9.61 6.73 -7.85
N VAL A 116 8.48 6.97 -8.54
CA VAL A 116 7.31 7.69 -7.97
C VAL A 116 6.73 6.90 -6.80
N ASP A 117 6.60 5.59 -6.96
CA ASP A 117 6.06 4.70 -5.92
C ASP A 117 7.01 4.64 -4.71
N PHE A 118 8.32 4.54 -4.97
CA PHE A 118 9.28 4.42 -3.88
C PHE A 118 9.50 5.71 -3.09
N GLY A 119 9.33 6.88 -3.71
CA GLY A 119 9.58 8.18 -3.07
C GLY A 119 8.71 8.45 -1.83
N GLU A 120 7.53 7.86 -1.73
CA GLU A 120 6.69 7.94 -0.54
C GLU A 120 7.25 7.12 0.63
N LEU A 121 7.89 5.99 0.35
CA LEU A 121 8.47 5.10 1.35
C LEU A 121 9.61 5.76 2.12
N ALA A 122 10.45 6.55 1.46
CA ALA A 122 11.57 7.20 2.13
C ALA A 122 11.11 8.18 3.23
N LYS A 123 9.90 8.75 3.11
CA LYS A 123 9.37 9.71 4.07
C LYS A 123 8.91 9.05 5.38
N SER A 124 8.57 7.76 5.35
CA SER A 124 8.12 7.03 6.54
C SER A 124 9.26 6.39 7.33
N VAL A 125 10.49 6.34 6.79
CA VAL A 125 11.64 5.73 7.48
C VAL A 125 12.20 6.68 8.55
N PRO A 126 12.18 6.30 9.84
CA PRO A 126 12.69 7.15 10.92
C PRO A 126 14.20 7.46 10.79
N PRO A 127 14.68 8.60 11.34
CA PRO A 127 16.09 8.98 11.32
C PRO A 127 16.99 8.08 12.14
N GLN A 128 16.42 7.40 13.14
CA GLN A 128 17.14 6.47 13.99
C GLN A 128 16.32 5.20 14.12
N MET A 129 17.00 4.05 14.03
CA MET A 129 16.40 2.74 14.24
C MET A 129 17.26 2.00 15.24
N PRO A 130 16.90 2.03 16.53
CA PRO A 130 17.66 1.33 17.55
C PRO A 130 17.52 -0.17 17.36
N ILE A 131 18.57 -0.82 16.87
CA ILE A 131 18.66 -2.28 16.78
C ILE A 131 18.97 -2.80 18.19
N ASN A 132 18.01 -3.48 18.79
CA ASN A 132 18.08 -3.92 20.18
C ASN A 132 18.75 -5.29 20.35
N GLY A 133 18.85 -6.08 19.28
CA GLY A 133 19.43 -7.42 19.35
C GLY A 133 19.59 -8.08 17.99
N GLU A 134 20.44 -9.10 17.98
CA GLU A 134 20.71 -9.97 16.85
C GLU A 134 20.94 -11.39 17.39
N ILE A 135 20.26 -12.36 16.80
CA ILE A 135 20.43 -13.78 17.09
C ILE A 135 20.81 -14.47 15.79
N VAL A 136 21.95 -15.15 15.76
CA VAL A 136 22.44 -15.91 14.59
C VAL A 136 22.44 -17.40 14.92
N SER A 137 21.84 -18.19 14.04
CA SER A 137 21.76 -19.65 14.15
C SER A 137 22.09 -20.28 12.81
N GLY A 138 23.38 -20.59 12.58
CA GLY A 138 23.86 -21.12 11.31
C GLY A 138 23.67 -20.10 10.18
N ASP A 139 22.87 -20.45 9.19
CA ASP A 139 22.56 -19.62 8.01
C ASP A 139 21.28 -18.78 8.18
N GLU A 140 20.70 -18.76 9.38
CA GLU A 140 19.52 -17.94 9.70
C GLU A 140 19.87 -16.91 10.79
N ALA A 141 19.21 -15.76 10.74
CA ALA A 141 19.33 -14.75 11.78
C ALA A 141 18.02 -14.00 12.01
N THR A 142 17.83 -13.54 13.24
CA THR A 142 16.76 -12.63 13.62
C THR A 142 17.36 -11.37 14.21
N VAL A 143 17.00 -10.22 13.65
CA VAL A 143 17.37 -8.90 14.16
C VAL A 143 16.13 -8.27 14.79
N THR A 144 16.26 -7.73 15.99
CA THR A 144 15.15 -7.09 16.71
C THR A 144 15.36 -5.58 16.81
N MET A 145 14.27 -4.82 16.59
CA MET A 145 14.27 -3.37 16.72
C MET A 145 12.93 -2.87 17.24
N LYS A 146 12.92 -1.76 17.97
CA LYS A 146 11.68 -1.08 18.34
C LYS A 146 11.30 -0.10 17.24
N MET A 147 10.09 -0.23 16.71
CA MET A 147 9.51 0.67 15.72
C MET A 147 8.11 1.08 16.17
N PRO A 148 7.66 2.30 15.85
CA PRO A 148 6.28 2.69 16.09
C PRO A 148 5.35 1.80 15.27
N ASN A 149 4.29 1.29 15.91
CA ASN A 149 3.19 0.63 15.24
C ASN A 149 2.47 1.65 14.36
N GLU A 150 2.15 1.27 13.13
CA GLU A 150 1.53 2.17 12.15
C GLU A 150 0.12 2.62 12.54
N ASN A 151 -0.59 1.84 13.38
CA ASN A 151 -1.97 2.11 13.76
C ASN A 151 -2.10 3.04 14.97
N ASP A 152 -1.24 2.87 15.98
CA ASP A 152 -1.36 3.58 17.25
C ASP A 152 -0.09 4.35 17.68
N GLY A 153 0.98 4.28 16.87
CA GLY A 153 2.24 4.96 17.11
C GLY A 153 3.06 4.39 18.28
N LYS A 154 2.60 3.33 18.96
CA LYS A 154 3.31 2.76 20.10
C LYS A 154 4.54 1.99 19.64
N LEU A 155 5.64 2.12 20.40
CA LEU A 155 6.85 1.38 20.10
C LEU A 155 6.68 -0.11 20.37
N GLU A 156 6.76 -0.91 19.32
CA GLU A 156 6.69 -2.36 19.38
C GLU A 156 7.99 -3.00 18.90
N THR A 157 8.34 -4.13 19.51
CA THR A 157 9.48 -4.93 19.06
C THR A 157 9.10 -5.61 17.75
N ASN A 158 9.87 -5.30 16.72
CA ASN A 158 9.79 -5.88 15.40
C ASN A 158 10.96 -6.84 15.18
N GLU A 159 10.65 -7.99 14.62
CA GLU A 159 11.62 -9.03 14.28
C GLU A 159 11.80 -9.06 12.76
N ILE A 160 13.05 -8.90 12.33
CA ILE A 160 13.46 -9.00 10.94
C ILE A 160 14.20 -10.31 10.78
N GLN A 161 13.67 -11.18 9.93
CA GLN A 161 14.29 -12.45 9.60
C GLN A 161 15.28 -12.27 8.44
N LEU A 162 16.44 -12.90 8.55
CA LEU A 162 17.46 -12.92 7.52
C LEU A 162 17.93 -14.35 7.28
N ARG A 163 18.37 -14.62 6.06
CA ARG A 163 19.14 -15.83 5.74
C ARG A 163 20.47 -15.48 5.10
N LYS A 164 21.44 -16.38 5.22
CA LYS A 164 22.73 -16.27 4.58
C LYS A 164 22.68 -16.84 3.16
N GLU A 165 23.16 -16.08 2.18
CA GLU A 165 23.38 -16.49 0.80
C GLU A 165 24.83 -16.21 0.41
N GLY A 166 25.67 -17.25 0.42
CA GLY A 166 27.12 -17.09 0.28
C GLY A 166 27.70 -16.32 1.47
N ASP A 167 28.38 -15.21 1.20
CA ASP A 167 28.92 -14.33 2.24
C ASP A 167 27.97 -13.19 2.64
N ASN A 168 26.77 -13.11 2.05
CA ASN A 168 25.83 -12.02 2.27
C ASN A 168 24.63 -12.45 3.11
N TRP A 169 24.16 -11.57 4.00
CA TRP A 169 22.85 -11.69 4.63
C TRP A 169 21.77 -11.09 3.74
N ILE A 170 20.63 -11.76 3.65
CA ILE A 170 19.48 -11.37 2.85
C ILE A 170 18.27 -11.26 3.76
N MET A 171 17.67 -10.07 3.83
CA MET A 171 16.44 -9.83 4.58
C MET A 171 15.26 -10.53 3.92
N LEU A 172 14.48 -11.26 4.71
CA LEU A 172 13.30 -11.99 4.26
C LEU A 172 12.08 -11.09 4.41
N VAL A 173 11.79 -10.30 3.37
CA VAL A 173 10.66 -9.37 3.36
C VAL A 173 9.43 -9.95 2.69
N ALA A 174 9.62 -10.86 1.73
CA ALA A 174 8.56 -11.73 1.21
C ALA A 174 8.61 -13.11 1.89
N ASP A 175 7.45 -13.74 2.06
CA ASP A 175 7.40 -15.15 2.47
C ASP A 175 7.81 -16.08 1.31
N ALA A 176 7.87 -17.38 1.57
CA ALA A 176 8.37 -18.35 0.59
C ALA A 176 7.54 -18.39 -0.71
N GLU A 177 6.23 -18.17 -0.63
CA GLU A 177 5.36 -18.12 -1.81
C GLU A 177 5.57 -16.83 -2.59
N GLY A 178 5.62 -15.69 -1.88
CA GLY A 178 5.95 -14.39 -2.46
C GLY A 178 7.32 -14.41 -3.15
N GLU A 179 8.35 -14.95 -2.50
CA GLU A 179 9.70 -15.04 -3.05
C GLU A 179 9.73 -15.91 -4.31
N LYS A 180 8.99 -17.03 -4.35
CA LYS A 180 8.88 -17.87 -5.54
C LYS A 180 8.26 -17.09 -6.70
N MET A 181 7.23 -16.29 -6.44
CA MET A 181 6.61 -15.42 -7.45
C MET A 181 7.58 -14.35 -7.92
N ILE A 182 8.30 -13.69 -7.00
CA ILE A 182 9.31 -12.69 -7.34
C ILE A 182 10.42 -13.27 -8.21
N ARG A 183 10.92 -14.46 -7.90
CA ARG A 183 11.93 -15.15 -8.73
C ARG A 183 11.39 -15.52 -10.11
N LYS A 184 10.11 -15.88 -10.20
CA LYS A 184 9.45 -16.21 -11.47
C LYS A 184 9.26 -14.98 -12.35
N GLU A 185 8.76 -13.89 -11.78
CA GLU A 185 8.47 -12.65 -12.51
C GLU A 185 9.74 -11.82 -12.78
N GLY A 186 10.75 -11.94 -11.91
CA GLY A 186 11.98 -11.17 -11.96
C GLY A 186 11.67 -9.67 -12.00
N LYS A 187 12.38 -8.93 -12.85
CA LYS A 187 12.21 -7.47 -13.00
C LYS A 187 10.80 -7.00 -13.37
N ASN A 188 9.91 -7.90 -13.83
CA ASN A 188 8.54 -7.55 -14.16
C ASN A 188 7.62 -7.52 -12.92
N TYR A 189 8.07 -8.01 -11.77
CA TYR A 189 7.27 -8.18 -10.56
C TYR A 189 6.56 -6.88 -10.13
N PHE A 190 7.30 -5.77 -9.97
CA PHE A 190 6.71 -4.51 -9.52
C PHE A 190 5.72 -3.91 -10.53
N PHE A 191 5.97 -4.09 -11.83
CA PHE A 191 5.05 -3.65 -12.88
C PHE A 191 3.76 -4.48 -12.87
N ALA A 192 3.87 -5.79 -12.69
CA ALA A 192 2.72 -6.68 -12.55
C ALA A 192 1.89 -6.32 -11.30
N LEU A 193 2.57 -6.08 -10.17
CA LEU A 193 1.93 -5.68 -8.92
C LEU A 193 1.20 -4.33 -9.07
N ARG A 194 1.87 -3.31 -9.63
CA ARG A 194 1.25 -1.99 -9.88
C ARG A 194 -0.01 -2.14 -10.74
N MET A 195 0.05 -2.95 -11.80
CA MET A 195 -1.13 -3.21 -12.64
C MET A 195 -2.26 -3.90 -11.86
N GLU A 196 -1.95 -4.89 -11.03
CA GLU A 196 -2.96 -5.57 -10.21
C GLU A 196 -3.62 -4.62 -9.22
N VAL A 197 -2.84 -3.73 -8.59
CA VAL A 197 -3.36 -2.67 -7.72
C VAL A 197 -4.34 -1.79 -8.49
N HIS A 198 -3.94 -1.24 -9.63
CA HIS A 198 -4.84 -0.42 -10.46
C HIS A 198 -6.10 -1.17 -10.91
N HIS A 199 -6.02 -2.48 -11.20
CA HIS A 199 -7.23 -3.26 -11.52
C HIS A 199 -8.19 -3.34 -10.34
N ARG A 200 -7.67 -3.55 -9.12
CA ARG A 200 -8.49 -3.59 -7.89
C ARG A 200 -9.11 -2.23 -7.59
N GLU A 201 -8.34 -1.15 -7.70
CA GLU A 201 -8.83 0.22 -7.54
C GLU A 201 -9.90 0.56 -8.59
N ALA A 202 -9.70 0.12 -9.83
CA ALA A 202 -10.68 0.29 -10.89
C ALA A 202 -12.02 -0.38 -10.56
N GLN A 203 -11.98 -1.61 -10.05
CA GLN A 203 -13.17 -2.34 -9.62
C GLN A 203 -13.84 -1.67 -8.41
N ALA A 204 -13.06 -1.22 -7.42
CA ALA A 204 -13.59 -0.51 -6.25
C ALA A 204 -14.29 0.80 -6.65
N MET A 205 -13.69 1.58 -7.54
CA MET A 205 -14.30 2.80 -8.06
C MET A 205 -15.57 2.51 -8.87
N LEU A 206 -15.59 1.46 -9.70
CA LEU A 206 -16.80 1.03 -10.41
C LEU A 206 -17.94 0.69 -9.45
N GLN A 207 -17.66 -0.01 -8.35
CA GLN A 207 -18.64 -0.28 -7.31
C GLN A 207 -19.14 1.00 -6.64
N ARG A 208 -18.24 1.97 -6.40
CA ARG A 208 -18.61 3.28 -5.83
C ARG A 208 -19.52 4.07 -6.77
N ILE A 209 -19.21 4.11 -8.06
CA ILE A 209 -20.05 4.75 -9.08
C ILE A 209 -21.42 4.05 -9.13
N ASN A 210 -21.48 2.72 -9.11
CA ASN A 210 -22.75 1.98 -9.06
C ASN A 210 -23.61 2.34 -7.83
N LYS A 211 -23.00 2.42 -6.64
CA LYS A 211 -23.70 2.87 -5.43
C LYS A 211 -24.21 4.31 -5.55
N ALA A 212 -23.39 5.21 -6.11
CA ALA A 212 -23.75 6.61 -6.35
C ALA A 212 -24.95 6.75 -7.32
N GLN A 213 -25.01 5.92 -8.35
CA GLN A 213 -26.17 5.85 -9.26
C GLN A 213 -27.45 5.45 -8.52
N GLY A 214 -27.38 4.46 -7.62
CA GLY A 214 -28.50 4.07 -6.77
C GLY A 214 -29.00 5.21 -5.89
N ILE A 215 -28.09 5.91 -5.20
CA ILE A 215 -28.41 7.09 -4.37
C ILE A 215 -29.08 8.18 -5.21
N HIS A 216 -28.51 8.50 -6.37
CA HIS A 216 -29.06 9.50 -7.27
C HIS A 216 -30.47 9.10 -7.74
N ALA A 217 -30.67 7.87 -8.20
CA ALA A 217 -31.96 7.39 -8.68
C ALA A 217 -33.05 7.45 -7.60
N LEU A 218 -32.73 7.10 -6.35
CA LEU A 218 -33.66 7.20 -5.22
C LEU A 218 -34.19 8.63 -5.01
N GLN A 219 -33.35 9.63 -5.26
CA GLN A 219 -33.70 11.04 -5.07
C GLN A 219 -34.28 11.72 -6.31
N ASN A 220 -34.11 11.14 -7.51
CA ASN A 220 -34.40 11.79 -8.78
C ASN A 220 -35.40 10.97 -9.62
N GLY A 221 -36.37 10.33 -8.95
CA GLY A 221 -37.49 9.64 -9.63
C GLY A 221 -37.06 8.42 -10.44
N GLY A 222 -36.03 7.70 -10.00
CA GLY A 222 -35.49 6.52 -10.67
C GLY A 222 -34.54 6.82 -11.82
N LYS A 223 -34.16 8.09 -12.03
CA LYS A 223 -33.23 8.50 -13.11
C LYS A 223 -31.77 8.46 -12.67
N PHE A 224 -30.92 8.00 -13.58
CA PHE A 224 -29.47 7.96 -13.43
C PHE A 224 -28.82 9.24 -13.95
N ALA A 225 -27.53 9.43 -13.63
CA ALA A 225 -26.77 10.63 -13.96
C ALA A 225 -25.41 10.31 -14.59
N ASP A 226 -24.83 11.27 -15.30
CA ASP A 226 -23.44 11.14 -15.77
C ASP A 226 -22.45 11.26 -14.59
N LEU A 227 -21.19 10.93 -14.86
CA LEU A 227 -20.15 10.90 -13.83
C LEU A 227 -19.86 12.28 -13.23
N GLU A 228 -19.92 13.33 -14.05
CA GLU A 228 -19.67 14.71 -13.62
C GLU A 228 -20.75 15.19 -12.63
N THR A 229 -22.01 14.89 -12.92
CA THR A 229 -23.13 15.19 -12.02
C THR A 229 -22.98 14.45 -10.69
N LEU A 230 -22.56 13.17 -10.70
CA LEU A 230 -22.32 12.41 -9.48
C LEU A 230 -21.16 12.99 -8.66
N ALA A 231 -20.09 13.46 -9.31
CA ALA A 231 -18.95 14.08 -8.65
C ALA A 231 -19.33 15.43 -8.03
N ASN A 232 -20.04 16.28 -8.79
CA ASN A 232 -20.51 17.59 -8.32
C ASN A 232 -21.49 17.50 -7.13
N ARG A 233 -22.21 16.38 -7.01
CA ARG A 233 -23.08 16.09 -5.85
C ARG A 233 -22.35 15.42 -4.69
N GLY A 234 -21.05 15.16 -4.82
CA GLY A 234 -20.22 14.53 -3.78
C GLY A 234 -20.48 13.04 -3.59
N TYR A 235 -21.15 12.37 -4.52
CA TYR A 235 -21.45 10.93 -4.43
C TYR A 235 -20.26 10.07 -4.85
N VAL A 236 -19.42 10.60 -5.74
CA VAL A 236 -18.12 10.05 -6.10
C VAL A 236 -17.05 11.12 -5.88
N PRO A 237 -15.81 10.73 -5.57
CA PRO A 237 -14.72 11.67 -5.38
C PRO A 237 -14.32 12.30 -6.72
N ALA A 238 -13.79 13.52 -6.69
CA ALA A 238 -13.48 14.29 -7.91
C ALA A 238 -12.39 13.64 -8.77
N ASP A 239 -11.48 12.89 -8.14
CA ASP A 239 -10.43 12.12 -8.80
C ASP A 239 -10.97 11.04 -9.75
N ALA A 240 -12.22 10.57 -9.56
CA ALA A 240 -12.90 9.65 -10.47
C ALA A 240 -13.12 10.22 -11.88
N LEU A 241 -13.02 11.55 -12.05
CA LEU A 241 -13.06 12.23 -13.35
C LEU A 241 -11.73 12.16 -14.11
N SER A 242 -10.68 11.68 -13.45
CA SER A 242 -9.33 11.57 -14.00
C SER A 242 -8.84 10.12 -13.88
N SER A 243 -7.66 9.85 -14.44
CA SER A 243 -6.96 8.58 -14.24
C SER A 243 -5.87 8.64 -13.16
N GLU A 244 -5.75 9.75 -12.44
CA GLU A 244 -4.61 9.98 -11.54
C GLU A 244 -4.64 9.03 -10.34
N SER A 245 -5.81 8.75 -9.77
CA SER A 245 -5.90 7.93 -8.57
C SER A 245 -5.88 6.43 -8.84
N THR A 246 -6.48 5.97 -9.94
CA THR A 246 -6.64 4.53 -10.20
C THR A 246 -5.91 4.03 -11.42
N GLY A 247 -5.32 4.92 -12.23
CA GLY A 247 -4.75 4.57 -13.53
C GLY A 247 -5.80 4.30 -14.63
N TYR A 248 -7.09 4.53 -14.35
CA TYR A 248 -8.20 4.22 -15.24
C TYR A 248 -9.07 5.45 -15.56
N ILE A 249 -9.61 5.49 -16.77
CA ILE A 249 -10.58 6.49 -17.22
C ILE A 249 -11.97 5.87 -17.14
N TYR A 250 -12.89 6.54 -16.45
CA TYR A 250 -14.26 6.10 -16.28
C TYR A 250 -15.22 6.86 -17.18
N LYS A 251 -16.20 6.17 -17.75
CA LYS A 251 -17.29 6.77 -18.52
C LYS A 251 -18.62 6.13 -18.16
N VAL A 252 -19.63 6.97 -17.94
CA VAL A 252 -21.02 6.54 -17.77
C VAL A 252 -21.76 6.84 -19.06
N ALA A 253 -22.25 5.81 -19.74
CA ALA A 253 -23.15 5.92 -20.88
C ALA A 253 -24.59 5.73 -20.42
N LEU A 254 -25.40 6.78 -20.55
CA LEU A 254 -26.83 6.77 -20.20
C LEU A 254 -27.68 6.40 -21.42
N ALA A 255 -28.78 5.70 -21.19
CA ALA A 255 -29.86 5.61 -22.19
C ALA A 255 -30.59 6.96 -22.31
N PHE A 256 -31.31 7.15 -23.43
CA PHE A 256 -32.01 8.42 -23.74
C PHE A 256 -32.98 8.88 -22.64
N ASP A 257 -33.61 7.95 -21.92
CA ASP A 257 -34.57 8.22 -20.85
C ASP A 257 -33.93 8.26 -19.45
N ASN A 258 -32.60 8.09 -19.36
CA ASN A 258 -31.82 7.93 -18.13
C ASN A 258 -32.33 6.80 -17.22
N SER A 259 -33.03 5.80 -17.76
CA SER A 259 -33.57 4.68 -16.98
C SER A 259 -32.61 3.49 -16.88
N THR A 260 -31.54 3.49 -17.67
CA THR A 260 -30.46 2.51 -17.64
C THR A 260 -29.13 3.18 -17.93
N TYR A 261 -28.05 2.55 -17.47
CA TYR A 261 -26.70 3.03 -17.72
C TYR A 261 -25.72 1.87 -17.89
N THR A 262 -24.60 2.16 -18.53
CA THR A 262 -23.40 1.29 -18.55
C THR A 262 -22.21 2.11 -18.10
N ILE A 263 -21.42 1.58 -17.19
CA ILE A 263 -20.14 2.18 -16.78
C ILE A 263 -19.02 1.44 -17.48
N HIS A 264 -18.07 2.19 -18.05
CA HIS A 264 -16.85 1.65 -18.61
C HIS A 264 -15.65 2.15 -17.81
N ALA A 265 -14.66 1.28 -17.62
CA ALA A 265 -13.33 1.69 -17.15
C ALA A 265 -12.27 1.15 -18.12
N THR A 266 -11.45 2.04 -18.67
CA THR A 266 -10.33 1.70 -19.56
C THR A 266 -9.02 2.18 -18.97
N PRO A 267 -7.91 1.43 -19.08
CA PRO A 267 -6.63 1.89 -18.58
C PRO A 267 -6.22 3.15 -19.33
N ALA A 268 -5.73 4.17 -18.63
CA ALA A 268 -5.19 5.38 -19.23
C ALA A 268 -4.01 5.08 -20.17
N VAL A 269 -3.15 4.14 -19.78
CA VAL A 269 -2.05 3.66 -20.62
C VAL A 269 -2.03 2.13 -20.61
N TYR A 270 -2.44 1.52 -21.72
CA TYR A 270 -2.46 0.07 -21.87
C TYR A 270 -1.06 -0.53 -21.67
N GLY A 271 -0.99 -1.58 -20.85
CA GLY A 271 0.26 -2.26 -20.49
C GLY A 271 1.09 -1.55 -19.42
N LYS A 272 0.68 -0.34 -18.99
CA LYS A 272 1.29 0.37 -17.85
C LYS A 272 0.33 0.50 -16.67
N THR A 273 -0.77 1.21 -16.86
CA THR A 273 -1.76 1.40 -15.80
C THR A 273 -2.76 0.25 -15.73
N GLY A 274 -2.88 -0.53 -16.81
CA GLY A 274 -3.66 -1.76 -16.81
C GLY A 274 -3.74 -2.43 -18.18
N ARG A 275 -4.31 -3.63 -18.21
CA ARG A 275 -4.57 -4.39 -19.45
C ARG A 275 -6.04 -4.71 -19.62
N LEU A 276 -6.73 -4.96 -18.51
CA LEU A 276 -8.15 -5.23 -18.51
C LEU A 276 -8.93 -3.95 -18.75
N SER A 277 -9.96 -4.04 -19.58
CA SER A 277 -11.04 -3.05 -19.66
C SER A 277 -12.28 -3.65 -19.01
N PHE A 278 -13.02 -2.81 -18.30
CA PHE A 278 -14.17 -3.21 -17.52
C PHE A 278 -15.44 -2.58 -18.07
N ALA A 279 -16.55 -3.30 -17.97
CA ALA A 279 -17.89 -2.75 -18.17
C ALA A 279 -18.79 -3.23 -17.03
N SER A 280 -19.62 -2.34 -16.51
CA SER A 280 -20.66 -2.68 -15.55
C SER A 280 -22.01 -2.22 -16.06
N LYS A 281 -22.99 -3.14 -16.11
CA LYS A 281 -24.35 -2.85 -16.52
C LYS A 281 -25.30 -3.15 -15.38
N ILE A 282 -26.20 -2.22 -15.10
CA ILE A 282 -27.34 -2.46 -14.21
C ILE A 282 -28.61 -2.53 -15.06
N ARG A 283 -29.40 -3.56 -14.83
CA ARG A 283 -30.81 -3.62 -15.23
C ARG A 283 -31.65 -3.36 -14.00
N LYS A 284 -32.77 -2.66 -14.17
CA LYS A 284 -33.68 -2.30 -13.07
C LYS A 284 -34.01 -3.53 -12.21
N GLY A 285 -33.62 -3.52 -10.93
CA GLY A 285 -33.89 -4.60 -9.97
C GLY A 285 -32.88 -5.76 -9.94
N GLN A 286 -31.74 -5.64 -10.61
CA GLN A 286 -30.65 -6.65 -10.57
C GLN A 286 -29.34 -6.05 -10.07
N ASP A 287 -28.51 -6.90 -9.47
CA ASP A 287 -27.14 -6.54 -9.11
C ASP A 287 -26.31 -6.20 -10.36
N PRO A 288 -25.36 -5.25 -10.25
CA PRO A 288 -24.46 -4.92 -11.35
C PRO A 288 -23.63 -6.13 -11.79
N GLU A 289 -23.77 -6.51 -13.05
CA GLU A 289 -22.86 -7.47 -13.68
C GLU A 289 -21.57 -6.73 -14.06
N LEU A 290 -20.43 -7.24 -13.61
CA LEU A 290 -19.10 -6.72 -13.96
C LEU A 290 -18.44 -7.65 -14.98
N LEU A 291 -18.16 -7.11 -16.16
CA LEU A 291 -17.41 -7.77 -17.21
C LEU A 291 -15.99 -7.22 -17.25
N SER A 292 -15.01 -8.09 -17.48
CA SER A 292 -13.60 -7.71 -17.65
C SER A 292 -12.93 -8.51 -18.76
N LYS A 293 -12.18 -7.86 -19.63
CA LYS A 293 -11.39 -8.52 -20.68
C LYS A 293 -10.17 -7.68 -21.04
N ASP A 294 -9.07 -8.33 -21.44
CA ASP A 294 -7.99 -7.64 -22.15
C ASP A 294 -8.53 -7.20 -23.52
N ASN A 295 -8.88 -5.92 -23.61
CA ASN A 295 -9.41 -5.29 -24.82
C ASN A 295 -8.44 -4.25 -25.38
N LYS A 296 -7.13 -4.40 -25.13
CA LYS A 296 -6.08 -3.51 -25.64
C LYS A 296 -6.33 -2.03 -25.32
N GLY A 297 -6.83 -1.76 -24.11
CA GLY A 297 -7.17 -0.41 -23.64
C GLY A 297 -8.43 0.21 -24.25
N LYS A 298 -9.20 -0.53 -25.06
CA LYS A 298 -10.45 -0.06 -25.65
C LYS A 298 -11.64 -0.36 -24.75
N ILE A 299 -12.66 0.47 -24.85
CA ILE A 299 -13.95 0.26 -24.18
C ILE A 299 -14.47 -1.15 -24.51
N LEU A 300 -14.82 -1.91 -23.48
CA LEU A 300 -15.49 -3.18 -23.65
C LEU A 300 -16.90 -2.91 -24.18
N GLN A 301 -17.13 -3.24 -25.45
CA GLN A 301 -18.47 -3.24 -26.00
C GLN A 301 -19.21 -4.48 -25.50
N ASN A 302 -20.43 -4.25 -25.04
CA ASN A 302 -21.37 -5.32 -24.72
C ASN A 302 -21.99 -5.88 -25.99
#